data_AF-A0A965U063-F1
#
_entry.id   AF-A0A965U063-F1
#
_cell.length_a   1.000
_cell.length_b   1.000
_cell.length_c   1.000
_cell.angle_alpha   90.00
_cell.angle_beta   90.00
_cell.angle_gamma   90.00
#
_symmetry.space_group_name_H-M   'P 1'
#
loop_
_entity.id
_entity.type
_entity.pdbx_description
1 polymer ?
#
loop_
_entity_poly.entity_id
_entity_poly.type
_entity_poly.pdbx_seq_one_letter_code
_entity_poly.pdbx_strand_id
1 'polypeptide(L)'
;MGRKKKSLLKRIGITLIILLTAYIVLYFITPSVPSYYYEKENDKVLAGLEIPLLEDGETLILHTGYSLVYDEQTEQARWVAYHLTQDELYGLYDRKDNFRSDPLITTGSAQLEDYRKSGYDRGHLIPAADASWSESAMSETFFMSNMSPQEPKFNRGIWADLEAVVRNFAATNQEVYVVTG
;
A
#
# COMPACT_ATOMS: atom_id res chain seq x y z
N MET A 1 -56.83 4.76 -10.76
CA MET A 1 -55.55 4.74 -10.01
C MET A 1 -54.53 3.67 -10.46
N GLY A 2 -54.85 2.72 -11.35
CA GLY A 2 -53.98 1.55 -11.65
C GLY A 2 -52.90 1.71 -12.74
N ARG A 3 -53.06 2.60 -13.72
CA ARG A 3 -52.16 2.67 -14.89
C ARG A 3 -50.83 3.39 -14.61
N LYS A 4 -50.85 4.46 -13.80
CA LYS A 4 -49.66 5.19 -13.36
C LYS A 4 -48.77 4.34 -12.43
N LYS A 5 -49.38 3.56 -11.52
CA LYS A 5 -48.66 2.65 -10.61
C LYS A 5 -47.95 1.52 -11.36
N LYS A 6 -48.59 0.94 -12.39
CA LYS A 6 -47.97 -0.06 -13.27
C LYS A 6 -46.80 0.51 -14.09
N SER A 7 -46.93 1.74 -14.58
CA SER A 7 -45.85 2.44 -15.30
C SER A 7 -44.64 2.72 -14.39
N LEU A 8 -44.89 3.13 -13.15
CA LEU A 8 -43.85 3.36 -12.14
C LEU A 8 -43.10 2.06 -11.78
N LEU A 9 -43.84 0.97 -11.54
CA LEU A 9 -43.24 -0.34 -11.24
C LEU A 9 -42.37 -0.86 -12.39
N LYS A 10 -42.78 -0.63 -13.65
CA LYS A 10 -41.98 -0.99 -14.83
C LYS A 10 -40.68 -0.17 -14.91
N ARG A 11 -40.72 1.12 -14.58
CA ARG A 11 -39.52 1.98 -14.55
C ARG A 11 -38.55 1.54 -13.46
N ILE A 12 -39.04 1.22 -12.25
CA ILE A 12 -38.21 0.71 -11.15
C ILE A 12 -37.54 -0.61 -11.54
N GLY A 13 -38.28 -1.54 -12.16
CA GLY A 13 -37.72 -2.81 -12.62
C GLY A 13 -36.60 -2.63 -13.64
N ILE A 14 -36.77 -1.73 -14.61
CA ILE A 14 -35.73 -1.42 -15.61
C ILE A 14 -34.50 -0.79 -14.93
N THR A 15 -34.70 0.16 -14.01
CA THR A 15 -33.59 0.78 -13.27
C THR A 15 -32.80 -0.24 -12.45
N LEU A 16 -33.48 -1.18 -11.78
CA LEU A 16 -32.80 -2.23 -11.01
C LEU A 16 -31.99 -3.18 -11.90
N ILE A 17 -32.47 -3.50 -13.10
CA ILE A 17 -31.72 -4.32 -14.07
C ILE A 17 -30.48 -3.57 -14.56
N ILE A 18 -30.58 -2.26 -14.83
CA ILE A 18 -29.44 -1.43 -15.23
C ILE A 18 -28.40 -1.35 -14.10
N LEU A 19 -28.83 -1.17 -12.85
CA LEU A 19 -27.92 -1.12 -11.71
C LEU A 19 -27.24 -2.46 -11.45
N LEU A 20 -27.97 -3.58 -11.57
CA LEU A 20 -27.41 -4.92 -11.42
C LEU A 20 -26.40 -5.24 -12.52
N THR A 21 -26.71 -4.89 -13.78
CA THR A 21 -25.77 -5.08 -14.90
C THR A 21 -24.53 -4.20 -14.76
N ALA A 22 -24.69 -2.93 -14.35
CA ALA A 22 -23.56 -2.05 -14.05
C ALA A 22 -22.70 -2.60 -12.90
N TYR A 23 -23.31 -3.13 -11.84
CA TYR A 23 -22.60 -3.78 -10.73
C TYR A 23 -21.82 -5.01 -11.19
N ILE A 24 -22.41 -5.88 -12.00
CA ILE A 24 -21.74 -7.08 -12.54
C ILE A 24 -20.56 -6.67 -13.43
N VAL A 25 -20.76 -5.69 -14.32
CA VAL A 25 -19.69 -5.17 -15.19
C VAL A 25 -18.57 -4.55 -14.35
N LEU A 26 -18.91 -3.75 -13.34
CA LEU A 26 -17.92 -3.20 -12.41
C LEU A 26 -17.19 -4.31 -11.66
N TYR A 27 -17.87 -5.34 -11.17
CA TYR A 27 -17.25 -6.47 -10.48
C TYR A 27 -16.21 -7.22 -11.33
N PHE A 28 -16.46 -7.36 -12.64
CA PHE A 28 -15.52 -8.01 -13.57
C PHE A 28 -14.43 -7.08 -14.14
N ILE A 29 -14.61 -5.76 -14.06
CA ILE A 29 -13.63 -4.77 -14.54
C ILE A 29 -12.78 -4.22 -13.38
N THR A 30 -13.30 -4.21 -12.15
CA THR A 30 -12.49 -3.90 -10.97
C THR A 30 -11.40 -4.95 -10.89
N PRO A 31 -10.12 -4.58 -11.02
CA PRO A 31 -9.06 -5.52 -10.70
C PRO A 31 -9.33 -5.99 -9.28
N SER A 32 -9.58 -7.29 -9.12
CA SER A 32 -9.47 -7.91 -7.81
C SER A 32 -8.08 -7.57 -7.32
N VAL A 33 -7.97 -7.03 -6.10
CA VAL A 33 -6.68 -6.90 -5.42
C VAL A 33 -5.96 -8.22 -5.66
N PRO A 34 -4.81 -8.24 -6.37
CA PRO A 34 -4.06 -9.47 -6.54
C PRO A 34 -3.97 -10.07 -5.14
N SER A 35 -4.43 -11.31 -4.96
CA SER A 35 -4.12 -12.02 -3.74
C SER A 35 -2.61 -11.99 -3.67
N TYR A 36 -2.06 -11.16 -2.78
CA TYR A 36 -0.62 -10.98 -2.61
C TYR A 36 0.07 -12.32 -2.28
N TYR A 37 -0.74 -13.32 -1.95
CA TYR A 37 -0.40 -14.73 -1.86
C TYR A 37 -0.80 -15.47 -3.15
N TYR A 38 0.19 -15.75 -4.00
CA TYR A 38 0.07 -16.71 -5.10
C TYR A 38 0.35 -18.11 -4.52
N GLU A 39 -0.69 -18.91 -4.31
CA GLU A 39 -0.50 -20.33 -3.99
C GLU A 39 -0.28 -21.09 -5.30
N LYS A 40 0.97 -21.20 -5.74
CA LYS A 40 1.33 -22.01 -6.90
C LYS A 40 1.25 -23.48 -6.49
N GLU A 41 0.16 -24.15 -6.86
CA GLU A 41 0.00 -25.60 -6.69
C GLU A 41 1.27 -26.34 -7.18
N ASN A 42 2.04 -26.89 -6.23
CA ASN A 42 3.23 -27.76 -6.35
C ASN A 42 4.61 -27.19 -5.97
N ASP A 43 4.74 -25.90 -5.64
CA ASP A 43 5.91 -25.39 -4.91
C ASP A 43 5.40 -24.66 -3.67
N LYS A 44 5.74 -25.11 -2.47
CA LYS A 44 5.41 -24.38 -1.24
C LYS A 44 6.23 -23.09 -1.21
N VAL A 45 5.75 -22.06 -1.90
CA VAL A 45 6.26 -20.70 -1.75
C VAL A 45 5.92 -20.30 -0.31
N LEU A 46 6.94 -20.20 0.53
CA LEU A 46 6.79 -19.62 1.85
C LEU A 46 6.43 -18.15 1.63
N ALA A 47 5.24 -17.75 2.05
CA ALA A 47 4.81 -16.36 2.01
C ALA A 47 5.37 -15.59 3.22
N GLY A 48 5.62 -14.29 3.06
CA GLY A 48 6.08 -13.42 4.14
C GLY A 48 7.53 -13.66 4.54
N LEU A 49 8.41 -14.04 3.61
CA LEU A 49 9.84 -14.24 3.89
C LEU A 49 10.55 -12.95 4.33
N GLU A 50 10.01 -11.81 3.93
CA GLU A 50 10.43 -10.49 4.38
C GLU A 50 10.03 -10.18 5.82
N ILE A 51 9.02 -10.84 6.38
CA ILE A 51 8.42 -10.46 7.65
C ILE A 51 9.33 -10.94 8.80
N PRO A 52 9.90 -10.02 9.62
CA PRO A 52 10.66 -10.41 10.80
C PRO A 52 9.81 -11.23 11.78
N LEU A 53 10.46 -12.04 12.61
CA LEU A 53 9.77 -12.74 13.70
C LEU A 53 9.13 -11.71 14.64
N LEU A 54 7.82 -11.84 14.86
CA LEU A 54 7.08 -10.96 15.76
C LEU A 54 7.44 -11.24 17.23
N GLU A 55 7.62 -10.17 17.99
CA GLU A 55 7.74 -10.22 19.44
C GLU A 55 6.36 -10.27 20.14
N ASP A 56 6.35 -10.62 21.42
CA ASP A 56 5.12 -10.66 22.21
C ASP A 56 4.46 -9.27 22.28
N GLY A 57 3.19 -9.19 21.87
CA GLY A 57 2.41 -7.97 21.87
C GLY A 57 2.58 -7.08 20.63
N GLU A 58 3.41 -7.47 19.66
CA GLU A 58 3.44 -6.80 18.37
C GLU A 58 2.18 -7.09 17.55
N THR A 59 1.70 -6.08 16.82
CA THR A 59 0.59 -6.24 15.87
C THR A 59 1.13 -6.02 14.47
N LEU A 60 1.05 -7.06 13.65
CA LEU A 60 1.36 -7.00 12.23
C LEU A 60 0.25 -6.26 11.47
N ILE A 61 0.64 -5.28 10.68
CA ILE A 61 -0.27 -4.44 9.90
C ILE A 61 0.05 -4.67 8.42
N LEU A 62 -0.99 -4.98 7.65
CA LEU A 62 -0.88 -5.38 6.25
C LEU A 62 -1.49 -4.31 5.35
N HIS A 63 -0.68 -3.78 4.45
CA HIS A 63 -1.09 -2.90 3.36
C HIS A 63 -0.99 -3.64 2.02
N THR A 64 -1.37 -2.98 0.93
CA THR A 64 -1.40 -3.57 -0.41
C THR A 64 -0.01 -3.98 -0.90
N GLY A 65 1.03 -3.20 -0.56
CA GLY A 65 2.40 -3.44 -1.07
C GLY A 65 3.47 -3.60 0.00
N TYR A 66 3.10 -3.59 1.28
CA TYR A 66 4.04 -3.72 2.39
C TYR A 66 3.34 -4.13 3.68
N SER A 67 4.11 -4.59 4.64
CA SER A 67 3.69 -4.85 6.01
C SER A 67 4.51 -4.01 6.97
N LEU A 68 3.99 -3.75 8.16
CA LEU A 68 4.73 -3.03 9.20
C LEU A 68 4.33 -3.50 10.59
N VAL A 69 5.19 -3.22 11.55
CA VAL A 69 4.84 -3.15 12.98
C VAL A 69 5.06 -1.72 13.43
N TYR A 70 4.01 -1.09 13.95
CA TYR A 70 4.07 0.29 14.44
C TYR A 70 4.47 0.34 15.92
N ASP A 71 5.23 1.36 16.31
CA ASP A 71 5.56 1.67 17.69
C ASP A 71 4.97 3.01 18.11
N GLU A 72 3.91 2.92 18.93
CA GLU A 72 3.20 4.04 19.53
C GLU A 72 4.10 4.95 20.37
N GLN A 73 5.19 4.44 20.97
CA GLN A 73 6.05 5.26 21.81
C GLN A 73 6.90 6.24 20.98
N THR A 74 7.23 5.85 19.75
CA THR A 74 8.10 6.62 18.86
C THR A 74 7.36 7.23 17.67
N GLU A 75 6.07 6.90 17.50
CA GLU A 75 5.21 7.31 16.38
C GLU A 75 5.84 7.00 15.01
N GLN A 76 6.52 5.86 14.92
CA GLN A 76 7.22 5.36 13.74
C GLN A 76 7.00 3.85 13.61
N ALA A 77 7.20 3.29 12.41
CA ALA A 77 7.31 1.86 12.28
C ALA A 77 8.59 1.36 12.98
N ARG A 78 8.52 0.25 13.73
CA ARG A 78 9.71 -0.49 14.15
C ARG A 78 10.43 -1.07 12.96
N TRP A 79 9.64 -1.53 12.00
CA TRP A 79 10.10 -1.95 10.69
C TRP A 79 8.94 -1.91 9.70
N VAL A 80 9.30 -1.73 8.43
CA VAL A 80 8.49 -1.94 7.24
C VAL A 80 9.15 -3.06 6.43
N ALA A 81 8.35 -4.02 5.99
CA ALA A 81 8.82 -5.15 5.20
C ALA A 81 8.00 -5.27 3.90
N TYR A 82 8.68 -5.50 2.78
CA TYR A 82 8.04 -5.71 1.49
C TYR A 82 8.84 -6.62 0.58
N HIS A 83 8.13 -7.27 -0.33
CA HIS A 83 8.69 -8.06 -1.41
C HIS A 83 8.64 -7.22 -2.69
N LEU A 84 9.79 -7.05 -3.34
CA LEU A 84 9.90 -6.30 -4.59
C LEU A 84 10.37 -7.22 -5.71
N THR A 85 9.50 -7.43 -6.69
CA THR A 85 9.78 -8.22 -7.89
C THR A 85 10.23 -7.34 -9.06
N GLN A 86 10.87 -7.96 -10.05
CA GLN A 86 11.26 -7.31 -11.29
C GLN A 86 10.06 -6.73 -12.05
N ASP A 87 8.92 -7.43 -12.05
CA ASP A 87 7.71 -6.98 -12.76
C ASP A 87 7.11 -5.71 -12.12
N GLU A 88 7.20 -5.60 -10.79
CA GLU A 88 6.72 -4.45 -10.03
C GLU A 88 7.52 -3.16 -10.29
N LEU A 89 8.73 -3.26 -10.87
CA LEU A 89 9.54 -2.10 -11.26
C LEU A 89 8.96 -1.31 -12.44
N TYR A 90 8.08 -1.94 -13.24
CA TYR A 90 7.51 -1.36 -14.46
C TYR A 90 6.09 -0.83 -14.25
N GLY A 91 5.85 -0.21 -13.11
CA GLY A 91 4.58 0.40 -12.75
C GLY A 91 4.18 1.59 -13.63
N LEU A 92 2.87 1.81 -13.76
CA LEU A 92 2.29 2.89 -14.55
C LEU A 92 1.70 4.03 -13.70
N TYR A 93 1.71 3.88 -12.37
CA TYR A 93 1.08 4.84 -11.48
C TYR A 93 2.07 5.89 -11.01
N ASP A 94 1.69 7.15 -11.21
CA ASP A 94 2.46 8.29 -10.74
C ASP A 94 2.43 8.43 -9.21
N ARG A 95 3.50 9.04 -8.69
CA ARG A 95 3.63 9.46 -7.30
C ARG A 95 2.44 10.31 -6.86
N LYS A 96 1.81 9.95 -5.73
CA LYS A 96 0.56 10.59 -5.26
C LYS A 96 0.75 11.80 -4.36
N ASP A 97 1.83 11.86 -3.58
CA ASP A 97 2.13 12.95 -2.62
C ASP A 97 0.99 13.25 -1.63
N ASN A 98 0.12 12.26 -1.36
CA ASN A 98 -1.08 12.38 -0.54
C ASN A 98 -0.86 11.92 0.91
N PHE A 99 0.13 12.52 1.58
CA PHE A 99 0.48 12.25 2.97
C PHE A 99 -0.73 12.34 3.90
N ARG A 100 -0.99 11.29 4.69
CA ARG A 100 -2.15 11.21 5.60
C ARG A 100 -1.95 10.17 6.69
N SER A 101 -2.71 10.28 7.77
CA SER A 101 -2.75 9.25 8.80
C SER A 101 -3.15 7.90 8.22
N ASP A 102 -2.57 6.86 8.78
CA ASP A 102 -2.90 5.49 8.43
C ASP A 102 -4.20 5.05 9.13
N PRO A 103 -5.25 4.65 8.39
CA PRO A 103 -6.51 4.21 8.98
C PRO A 103 -6.40 2.86 9.72
N LEU A 104 -5.34 2.08 9.52
CA LEU A 104 -5.14 0.81 10.23
C LEU A 104 -4.48 1.01 11.60
N ILE A 105 -3.85 2.17 11.86
CA ILE A 105 -3.34 2.52 13.19
C ILE A 105 -4.46 3.19 14.00
N THR A 106 -5.28 2.37 14.67
CA THR A 106 -6.50 2.85 15.37
C THR A 106 -6.22 3.75 16.59
N THR A 107 -5.00 3.69 17.11
CA THR A 107 -4.46 4.45 18.24
C THR A 107 -4.03 5.87 17.85
N GLY A 108 -3.81 6.11 16.55
CA GLY A 108 -3.25 7.35 16.02
C GLY A 108 -1.88 7.12 15.39
N SER A 109 -1.49 7.99 14.46
CA SER A 109 -0.14 8.01 13.90
C SER A 109 0.40 9.43 13.88
N ALA A 110 1.70 9.58 13.63
CA ALA A 110 2.32 10.88 13.36
C ALA A 110 1.50 11.69 12.33
N GLN A 111 1.48 13.00 12.50
CA GLN A 111 0.72 13.92 11.66
C GLN A 111 1.66 14.80 10.83
N LEU A 112 1.14 15.41 9.77
CA LEU A 112 1.92 16.36 8.97
C LEU A 112 2.42 17.56 9.78
N GLU A 113 1.74 17.91 10.87
CA GLU A 113 2.15 19.03 11.73
C GLU A 113 3.43 18.70 12.51
N ASP A 114 3.63 17.45 12.91
CA ASP A 114 4.82 17.03 13.67
C ASP A 114 6.11 17.21 12.86
N TYR A 115 6.01 17.09 11.54
CA TYR A 115 7.12 17.32 10.62
C TYR A 115 7.26 18.79 10.22
N ARG A 116 6.20 19.59 10.33
CA ARG A 116 6.19 20.97 9.83
C ARG A 116 7.18 21.83 10.62
N LYS A 117 8.17 22.40 9.93
CA LYS A 117 9.25 23.22 10.51
C LYS A 117 10.13 22.49 11.54
N SER A 118 10.09 21.15 11.58
CA SER A 118 10.96 20.34 12.44
C SER A 118 12.42 20.35 11.99
N GLY A 119 12.67 20.60 10.70
CA GLY A 119 13.97 20.42 10.05
C GLY A 119 14.12 19.06 9.36
N TYR A 120 13.21 18.11 9.60
CA TYR A 120 13.22 16.78 9.04
C TYR A 120 12.27 16.63 7.84
N ASP A 121 12.64 15.77 6.91
CA ASP A 121 11.76 15.29 5.86
C ASP A 121 10.88 14.14 6.36
N ARG A 122 9.75 13.94 5.69
CA ARG A 122 8.91 12.73 5.78
C ARG A 122 9.58 11.63 4.93
N GLY A 123 10.58 10.98 5.50
CA GLY A 123 11.36 9.94 4.84
C GLY A 123 10.54 8.65 4.77
N HIS A 124 10.43 8.07 3.58
CA HIS A 124 9.69 6.83 3.36
C HIS A 124 10.53 5.61 3.80
N LEU A 125 9.90 4.59 4.38
CA LEU A 125 10.54 3.30 4.65
C LEU A 125 10.33 2.28 3.51
N ILE A 126 9.13 2.21 2.93
CA ILE A 126 8.93 1.77 1.54
C ILE A 126 8.80 3.00 0.63
N PRO A 127 9.70 3.18 -0.37
CA PRO A 127 9.64 4.31 -1.28
C PRO A 127 8.48 4.18 -2.27
N ALA A 128 7.89 5.32 -2.62
CA ALA A 128 6.80 5.40 -3.59
C ALA A 128 7.13 4.72 -4.94
N ALA A 129 8.38 4.82 -5.40
CA ALA A 129 8.81 4.24 -6.68
C ALA A 129 8.65 2.71 -6.72
N ASP A 130 8.82 2.04 -5.59
CA ASP A 130 8.77 0.58 -5.46
C ASP A 130 7.31 0.07 -5.40
N ALA A 131 6.35 0.98 -5.27
CA ALA A 131 4.91 0.70 -5.23
C ALA A 131 4.15 1.19 -6.49
N SER A 132 4.89 1.57 -7.55
CA SER A 132 4.31 2.15 -8.78
C SER A 132 3.43 1.20 -9.60
N TRP A 133 3.44 -0.09 -9.28
CA TRP A 133 2.66 -1.14 -9.94
C TRP A 133 1.17 -1.17 -9.54
N SER A 134 0.80 -0.52 -8.43
CA SER A 134 -0.60 -0.45 -7.96
C SER A 134 -0.94 0.94 -7.42
N GLU A 135 -2.09 1.48 -7.84
CA GLU A 135 -2.57 2.77 -7.34
C GLU A 135 -2.77 2.77 -5.82
N SER A 136 -3.26 1.65 -5.26
CA SER A 136 -3.45 1.53 -3.82
C SER A 136 -2.11 1.46 -3.11
N ALA A 137 -1.19 0.60 -3.56
CA ALA A 137 0.14 0.47 -2.96
C ALA A 137 0.88 1.81 -2.97
N MET A 138 0.91 2.49 -4.12
CA MET A 138 1.48 3.83 -4.27
C MET A 138 0.86 4.85 -3.31
N SER A 139 -0.47 4.87 -3.20
CA SER A 139 -1.16 5.79 -2.29
C SER A 139 -0.86 5.47 -0.82
N GLU A 140 -0.71 4.20 -0.47
CA GLU A 140 -0.46 3.72 0.88
C GLU A 140 0.99 3.95 1.33
N THR A 141 1.97 4.12 0.42
CA THR A 141 3.33 4.53 0.81
C THR A 141 3.35 5.93 1.44
N PHE A 142 2.30 6.73 1.25
CA PHE A 142 2.14 8.07 1.85
C PHE A 142 1.42 8.06 3.20
N PHE A 143 1.13 6.89 3.76
CA PHE A 143 0.70 6.83 5.15
C PHE A 143 1.81 7.28 6.09
N MET A 144 1.43 8.02 7.13
CA MET A 144 2.38 8.52 8.12
C MET A 144 3.01 7.40 8.96
N SER A 145 2.39 6.22 9.02
CA SER A 145 2.97 5.00 9.60
C SER A 145 4.19 4.47 8.85
N ASN A 146 4.37 4.85 7.58
CA ASN A 146 5.54 4.56 6.75
C ASN A 146 6.58 5.70 6.75
N MET A 147 6.41 6.71 7.61
CA MET A 147 7.31 7.85 7.67
C MET A 147 8.21 7.79 8.89
N SER A 148 9.49 8.11 8.69
CA SER A 148 10.43 8.44 9.76
C SER A 148 11.02 9.84 9.53
N PRO A 149 11.27 10.64 10.58
CA PRO A 149 11.97 11.91 10.47
C PRO A 149 13.39 11.66 9.99
N GLN A 150 13.64 11.99 8.73
CA GLN A 150 14.95 11.84 8.10
C GLN A 150 15.58 13.20 7.84
N GLU A 151 16.88 13.32 8.14
CA GLU A 151 17.66 14.51 7.81
C GLU A 151 17.61 14.76 6.28
N PRO A 152 17.36 15.98 5.78
CA PRO A 152 17.14 16.22 4.37
C PRO A 152 18.29 15.75 3.45
N LYS A 153 19.53 15.84 3.92
CA LYS A 153 20.71 15.36 3.17
C LYS A 153 20.81 13.83 3.14
N PHE A 154 20.29 13.17 4.17
CA PHE A 154 20.24 11.71 4.24
C PHE A 154 19.17 11.17 3.28
N ASN A 155 17.93 11.64 3.46
CA ASN A 155 16.76 11.21 2.67
C ASN A 155 16.98 11.40 1.16
N ARG A 156 17.38 12.61 0.76
CA ARG A 156 17.53 12.99 -0.65
C ARG A 156 18.87 12.57 -1.27
N GLY A 157 19.76 11.99 -0.46
CA GLY A 157 21.10 11.58 -0.85
C GLY A 157 21.25 10.08 -0.71
N ILE A 158 22.04 9.65 0.28
CA ILE A 158 22.45 8.26 0.41
C ILE A 158 21.27 7.28 0.58
N TRP A 159 20.15 7.74 1.15
CA TRP A 159 18.95 6.92 1.28
C TRP A 159 18.31 6.66 -0.10
N ALA A 160 18.07 7.71 -0.89
CA ALA A 160 17.59 7.59 -2.27
C ALA A 160 18.53 6.76 -3.16
N ASP A 161 19.85 6.85 -2.96
CA ASP A 161 20.83 6.02 -3.65
C ASP A 161 20.67 4.53 -3.27
N LEU A 162 20.47 4.24 -1.99
CA LEU A 162 20.21 2.87 -1.52
C LEU A 162 18.91 2.31 -2.09
N GLU A 163 17.82 3.09 -2.11
CA GLU A 163 16.56 2.71 -2.74
C GLU A 163 16.76 2.35 -4.23
N ALA A 164 17.61 3.10 -4.95
CA ALA A 164 17.95 2.78 -6.34
C ALA A 164 18.75 1.47 -6.47
N VAL A 165 19.64 1.18 -5.53
CA VAL A 165 20.38 -0.10 -5.47
C VAL A 165 19.43 -1.27 -5.22
N VAL A 166 18.45 -1.13 -4.32
CA VAL A 166 17.43 -2.15 -4.05
C VAL A 166 16.63 -2.47 -5.32
N ARG A 167 16.15 -1.46 -6.04
CA ARG A 167 15.50 -1.66 -7.34
C ARG A 167 16.39 -2.36 -8.36
N ASN A 168 17.69 -2.06 -8.38
CA ASN A 168 18.65 -2.76 -9.24
C ASN A 168 18.83 -4.23 -8.84
N PHE A 169 18.77 -4.58 -7.55
CA PHE A 169 18.75 -5.98 -7.12
C PHE A 169 17.49 -6.71 -7.58
N ALA A 170 16.30 -6.11 -7.45
CA ALA A 170 15.08 -6.69 -8.02
C ALA A 170 15.21 -6.91 -9.54
N ALA A 171 15.76 -5.92 -10.26
CA ALA A 171 15.94 -5.99 -11.71
C ALA A 171 16.93 -7.09 -12.15
N THR A 172 17.92 -7.42 -11.32
CA THR A 172 19.00 -8.37 -11.66
C THR A 172 18.76 -9.78 -11.11
N ASN A 173 18.11 -9.89 -9.95
CA ASN A 173 17.87 -11.14 -9.24
C ASN A 173 16.42 -11.63 -9.33
N GLN A 174 15.57 -10.98 -10.13
CA GLN A 174 14.12 -11.21 -10.28
C GLN A 174 13.27 -10.78 -9.08
N GLU A 175 13.79 -10.90 -7.88
CA GLU A 175 13.11 -10.49 -6.65
C GLU A 175 14.09 -10.09 -5.54
N VAL A 176 13.62 -9.29 -4.61
CA VAL A 176 14.33 -8.93 -3.37
C VAL A 176 13.32 -8.77 -2.23
N TYR A 177 13.66 -9.30 -1.07
CA TYR A 177 12.93 -9.08 0.18
C TYR A 177 13.63 -7.98 0.97
N VAL A 178 12.87 -6.98 1.40
CA VAL A 178 13.41 -5.77 2.00
C VAL A 178 12.77 -5.56 3.37
N VAL A 179 13.60 -5.21 4.35
CA VAL A 179 13.18 -4.75 5.68
C VAL A 179 13.92 -3.46 5.99
N THR A 180 13.17 -2.42 6.37
CA THR A 180 13.69 -1.08 6.70
C THR A 180 13.07 -0.59 8.00
N GLY A 181 13.78 0.27 8.75
CA GLY A 181 13.35 0.84 10.03
C GLY A 181 14.36 1.86 10.54
#